data_AF-A0A401QBN1-F1
#
_entry.id   AF-A0A401QBN1-F1
#
_cell.length_a   1.000
_cell.length_b   1.000
_cell.length_c   1.000
_cell.angle_alpha   90.00
_cell.angle_beta   90.00
_cell.angle_gamma   90.00
#
_symmetry.space_group_name_H-M   'P 1'
#
loop_
_entity.id
_entity.type
_entity.pdbx_description
1 polymer ?
#
loop_
_entity_poly.entity_id
_entity_poly.type
_entity_poly.pdbx_seq_one_letter_code
_entity_poly.pdbx_strand_id
1 'polypeptide(L)'
;MQAAIYLIVMYQKLPVSYFLIGRLLSGLLGDFNTILAGCFSYIADISDKESRTFRVAVLEACLGIAGMFGSVIGGQWSKAQGYVNPFWLVLALNLATVAYAFAFVPESVTQKGPSKLFTTEHYRSVYRLYTRGQEAVCRHRLCLFALSLFVVVTVHFGVKDILILFELSSPLCWQSDLIGYGSAVEHLTYLSSLLGLKAMQVCLQDSWIAEIGLLSNMAGLVTFSVAATSSVMFTGKAVAWERCMFTNGHVATWDNGNAGLL
;
A
#
# COMPACT_ATOMS: atom_id res chain seq x y z
N MET A 1 -9.13 -14.20 -6.80
CA MET A 1 -9.03 -15.59 -6.29
C MET A 1 -9.28 -15.69 -4.79
N GLN A 2 -8.61 -14.89 -3.94
CA GLN A 2 -8.76 -14.94 -2.48
C GLN A 2 -10.23 -14.87 -2.00
N ALA A 3 -11.02 -13.92 -2.51
CA ALA A 3 -12.43 -13.77 -2.13
C ALA A 3 -13.28 -15.03 -2.41
N ALA A 4 -13.03 -15.72 -3.53
CA ALA A 4 -13.75 -16.95 -3.87
C ALA A 4 -13.40 -18.10 -2.90
N ILE A 5 -12.12 -18.24 -2.56
CA ILE A 5 -11.67 -19.23 -1.56
C ILE A 5 -12.31 -18.95 -0.21
N TYR A 6 -12.37 -17.68 0.21
CA TYR A 6 -12.96 -17.29 1.49
C TYR A 6 -14.46 -17.57 1.54
N LEU A 7 -15.20 -17.30 0.46
CA LEU A 7 -16.61 -17.66 0.35
C LEU A 7 -16.82 -19.18 0.48
N ILE A 8 -16.01 -19.99 -0.22
CA ILE A 8 -16.09 -21.45 -0.13
C ILE A 8 -15.86 -21.91 1.32
N VAL A 9 -14.84 -21.38 1.99
CA VAL A 9 -14.53 -21.69 3.40
C VAL A 9 -15.68 -21.31 4.33
N MET A 10 -16.29 -20.13 4.12
CA MET A 10 -17.42 -19.67 4.94
C MET A 10 -18.69 -20.51 4.74
N TYR A 11 -19.04 -20.86 3.50
CA TYR A 11 -20.21 -21.71 3.22
C TYR A 11 -20.03 -23.14 3.73
N GLN A 12 -18.84 -23.70 3.58
CA GLN A 12 -18.50 -25.06 4.01
C GLN A 12 -18.15 -25.16 5.51
N LYS A 13 -18.17 -24.02 6.24
CA LYS A 13 -17.78 -23.93 7.67
C LYS A 13 -16.45 -24.63 7.98
N LEU A 14 -15.50 -24.51 7.06
CA LEU A 14 -14.19 -25.17 7.15
C LEU A 14 -13.31 -24.53 8.24
N PRO A 15 -12.31 -25.26 8.76
CA PRO A 15 -11.43 -24.73 9.79
C PRO A 15 -10.62 -23.53 9.28
N VAL A 16 -10.22 -22.66 10.22
CA VAL A 16 -9.57 -21.36 9.93
C VAL A 16 -8.28 -21.51 9.12
N SER A 17 -7.62 -22.66 9.17
CA SER A 17 -6.42 -22.98 8.38
C SER A 17 -6.60 -22.80 6.87
N TYR A 18 -7.81 -23.00 6.32
CA TYR A 18 -8.06 -22.82 4.89
C TYR A 18 -8.04 -21.33 4.45
N PHE A 19 -8.25 -20.38 5.37
CA PHE A 19 -8.03 -18.96 5.05
C PHE A 19 -6.56 -18.67 4.77
N LEU A 20 -5.63 -19.38 5.42
CA LEU A 20 -4.19 -19.23 5.17
C LEU A 20 -3.83 -19.66 3.75
N ILE A 21 -4.46 -20.71 3.22
CA ILE A 21 -4.24 -21.15 1.84
C ILE A 21 -4.65 -20.05 0.86
N GLY A 22 -5.82 -19.43 1.07
CA GLY A 22 -6.27 -18.30 0.26
C GLY A 22 -5.30 -17.11 0.33
N ARG A 23 -4.74 -16.83 1.51
CA ARG A 23 -3.76 -15.75 1.69
C ARG A 23 -2.40 -16.06 1.05
N LEU A 24 -1.92 -17.30 1.15
CA LEU A 24 -0.68 -17.76 0.51
C LEU A 24 -0.76 -17.64 -1.00
N LEU A 25 -1.87 -18.10 -1.60
CA LEU A 25 -2.08 -17.99 -3.04
C LEU A 25 -2.18 -16.53 -3.48
N SER A 26 -2.89 -15.67 -2.73
CA SER A 26 -2.94 -14.22 -3.05
C SER A 26 -1.57 -13.56 -2.95
N GLY A 27 -0.79 -13.90 -1.92
CA GLY A 27 0.56 -13.39 -1.72
C GLY A 27 1.52 -13.80 -2.83
N LEU A 28 1.47 -15.05 -3.29
CA LEU A 28 2.29 -15.53 -4.41
C LEU A 28 1.95 -14.84 -5.74
N LEU A 29 0.70 -14.40 -5.90
CA LEU A 29 0.23 -13.63 -7.06
C LEU A 29 0.49 -12.12 -6.91
N GLY A 30 1.13 -11.69 -5.82
CA GLY A 30 1.53 -10.30 -5.57
C GLY A 30 0.45 -9.39 -5.00
N ASP A 31 -0.74 -9.93 -4.74
CA ASP A 31 -1.85 -9.30 -4.00
C ASP A 31 -2.17 -7.88 -4.48
N PHE A 32 -2.60 -6.99 -3.57
CA PHE A 32 -2.90 -5.59 -3.88
C PHE A 32 -1.70 -4.83 -4.49
N ASN A 33 -0.46 -5.17 -4.11
CA ASN A 33 0.73 -4.46 -4.56
C ASN A 33 0.97 -4.60 -6.07
N THR A 34 0.69 -5.77 -6.66
CA THR A 34 0.83 -5.96 -8.11
C THR A 34 -0.19 -5.16 -8.91
N ILE A 35 -1.42 -5.06 -8.42
CA ILE A 35 -2.45 -4.23 -9.06
C ILE A 35 -2.02 -2.76 -9.01
N LEU A 36 -1.56 -2.30 -7.85
CA LEU A 36 -1.09 -0.94 -7.66
C LEU A 36 0.11 -0.62 -8.56
N ALA A 37 1.09 -1.54 -8.62
CA ALA A 37 2.24 -1.41 -9.50
C ALA A 37 1.83 -1.34 -10.99
N GLY A 38 0.85 -2.15 -11.41
CA GLY A 38 0.30 -2.11 -12.76
C GLY A 38 -0.43 -0.79 -13.08
N CYS A 39 -1.18 -0.24 -12.13
CA CYS A 39 -1.81 1.07 -12.27
C CYS A 39 -0.76 2.17 -12.40
N PHE A 40 0.30 2.16 -11.59
CA PHE A 40 1.38 3.13 -11.68
C PHE A 40 2.18 3.03 -12.97
N SER A 41 2.48 1.81 -13.43
CA SER A 41 3.17 1.63 -14.72
C SER A 41 2.31 2.14 -15.86
N TYR A 42 1.01 1.82 -15.87
CA TYR A 42 0.10 2.29 -16.89
C TYR A 42 -0.01 3.82 -16.90
N ILE A 43 -0.20 4.46 -15.75
CA ILE A 43 -0.22 5.92 -15.63
C ILE A 43 1.10 6.52 -16.09
N ALA A 44 2.24 5.92 -15.75
CA ALA A 44 3.55 6.40 -16.18
C ALA A 44 3.72 6.32 -17.71
N ASP A 45 3.16 5.30 -18.36
CA ASP A 45 3.23 5.13 -19.82
C ASP A 45 2.36 6.13 -20.57
N ILE A 46 1.15 6.43 -20.07
CA ILE A 46 0.17 7.28 -20.78
C ILE A 46 0.27 8.79 -20.45
N SER A 47 1.19 9.20 -19.58
CA SER A 47 1.24 10.57 -19.05
C SER A 47 2.53 11.29 -19.42
N ASP A 48 2.39 12.55 -19.84
CA ASP A 48 3.53 13.45 -20.03
C ASP A 48 4.16 13.86 -18.69
N LYS A 49 5.46 14.22 -18.72
CA LYS A 49 6.26 14.55 -17.51
C LYS A 49 5.57 15.56 -16.59
N GLU A 50 4.95 16.60 -17.13
CA GLU A 50 4.28 17.66 -16.34
C GLU A 50 2.95 17.19 -15.72
N SER A 51 2.22 16.27 -16.36
CA SER A 51 0.90 15.81 -15.88
C SER A 51 0.95 14.51 -15.06
N ARG A 52 2.08 13.80 -15.10
CA ARG A 52 2.27 12.52 -14.42
C ARG A 52 2.06 12.63 -12.91
N THR A 53 2.65 13.64 -12.29
CA THR A 53 2.53 13.88 -10.84
C THR A 53 1.09 14.13 -10.44
N PHE A 54 0.33 14.89 -11.24
CA PHE A 54 -1.09 15.14 -10.99
C PHE A 54 -1.92 13.86 -11.11
N ARG A 55 -1.71 13.06 -12.17
CA ARG A 55 -2.44 11.81 -12.37
C ARG A 55 -2.15 10.77 -11.28
N VAL A 56 -0.90 10.68 -10.84
CA VAL A 56 -0.52 9.84 -9.69
C VAL A 56 -1.18 10.33 -8.40
N ALA A 57 -1.19 11.65 -8.15
CA ALA A 57 -1.87 12.21 -6.98
C ALA A 57 -3.38 11.93 -6.99
N VAL A 58 -4.03 11.99 -8.16
CA VAL A 58 -5.45 11.63 -8.31
C VAL A 58 -5.67 10.14 -8.01
N LEU A 59 -4.82 9.24 -8.53
CA LEU A 59 -4.90 7.81 -8.22
C LEU A 59 -4.79 7.56 -6.70
N GLU A 60 -3.80 8.17 -6.06
CA GLU A 60 -3.59 8.03 -4.61
C GLU A 60 -4.74 8.62 -3.80
N ALA A 61 -5.31 9.74 -4.25
CA ALA A 61 -6.50 10.31 -3.64
C ALA A 61 -7.71 9.37 -3.74
N CYS A 62 -7.91 8.74 -4.89
CA CYS A 62 -8.96 7.73 -5.08
C CYS A 62 -8.76 6.54 -4.15
N LEU A 63 -7.52 6.06 -3.95
CA LEU A 63 -7.22 4.96 -3.03
C LEU A 63 -7.51 5.34 -1.58
N GLY A 64 -7.12 6.54 -1.14
CA GLY A 64 -7.42 7.05 0.20
C GLY A 64 -8.92 7.15 0.45
N ILE A 65 -9.66 7.74 -0.50
CA ILE A 65 -11.12 7.90 -0.40
C ILE A 65 -11.83 6.54 -0.39
N ALA A 66 -11.45 5.64 -1.30
CA ALA A 66 -12.02 4.29 -1.36
C ALA A 66 -11.73 3.48 -0.09
N GLY A 67 -10.52 3.58 0.46
CA GLY A 67 -10.14 2.94 1.72
C GLY A 67 -10.92 3.48 2.91
N MET A 68 -11.14 4.81 2.96
CA MET A 68 -11.95 5.45 3.99
C MET A 68 -13.40 4.93 3.95
N PHE A 69 -14.07 5.00 2.80
CA PHE A 69 -15.45 4.51 2.66
C PHE A 69 -15.53 3.00 2.91
N GLY A 70 -14.57 2.23 2.39
CA GLY A 70 -14.48 0.79 2.60
C GLY A 70 -14.37 0.41 4.08
N SER A 71 -13.59 1.16 4.85
CA SER A 71 -13.41 0.91 6.29
C SER A 71 -14.66 1.24 7.10
N VAL A 72 -15.29 2.40 6.86
CA VAL A 72 -16.50 2.82 7.59
C VAL A 72 -17.69 1.91 7.26
N ILE A 73 -17.93 1.68 5.96
CA ILE A 73 -19.06 0.88 5.50
C ILE A 73 -18.82 -0.59 5.85
N GLY A 74 -17.60 -1.10 5.65
CA GLY A 74 -17.25 -2.49 5.91
C GLY A 74 -17.44 -2.89 7.37
N GLY A 75 -17.06 -2.03 8.33
CA GLY A 75 -17.25 -2.28 9.76
C GLY A 75 -18.73 -2.43 10.15
N GLN A 76 -19.55 -1.45 9.75
CA GLN A 76 -20.99 -1.43 10.05
C GLN A 76 -21.73 -2.56 9.34
N TRP A 77 -21.42 -2.81 8.07
CA TRP A 77 -22.06 -3.86 7.28
C TRP A 77 -21.74 -5.25 7.82
N SER A 78 -20.46 -5.49 8.15
CA SER A 78 -20.05 -6.76 8.74
C SER A 78 -20.76 -7.04 10.07
N LYS A 79 -21.05 -6.02 10.87
CA LYS A 79 -21.80 -6.13 12.12
C LYS A 79 -23.28 -6.45 11.88
N ALA A 80 -23.90 -5.84 10.87
CA ALA A 80 -25.33 -5.96 10.60
C ALA A 80 -25.73 -7.24 9.84
N GLN A 81 -24.95 -7.68 8.85
CA GLN A 81 -25.31 -8.80 7.96
C GLN A 81 -24.28 -9.95 7.94
N GLY A 82 -23.29 -9.91 8.84
CA GLY A 82 -22.20 -10.86 8.88
C GLY A 82 -21.21 -10.70 7.71
N TYR A 83 -20.22 -11.58 7.66
CA TYR A 83 -19.08 -11.45 6.73
C TYR A 83 -19.40 -11.90 5.29
N VAL A 84 -20.39 -12.77 5.07
CA VAL A 84 -20.63 -13.41 3.76
C VAL A 84 -21.02 -12.40 2.68
N ASN A 85 -21.89 -11.44 2.99
CA ASN A 85 -22.41 -10.49 2.00
C ASN A 85 -21.32 -9.52 1.48
N PRO A 86 -20.48 -8.91 2.35
CA PRO A 86 -19.32 -8.14 1.92
C PRO A 86 -18.36 -8.91 0.99
N PHE A 87 -18.10 -10.19 1.25
CA PHE A 87 -17.20 -10.99 0.39
C PHE A 87 -17.78 -11.24 -1.02
N TRP A 88 -19.10 -11.39 -1.15
CA TRP A 88 -19.75 -11.46 -2.45
C TRP A 88 -19.63 -10.16 -3.24
N LEU A 89 -19.80 -9.02 -2.58
CA LEU A 89 -19.60 -7.71 -3.20
C LEU A 89 -18.16 -7.55 -3.70
N VAL A 90 -17.17 -7.94 -2.89
CA VAL A 90 -15.76 -7.91 -3.28
C VAL A 90 -15.52 -8.80 -4.51
N LEU A 91 -16.09 -10.00 -4.55
CA LEU A 91 -15.96 -10.88 -5.71
C LEU A 91 -16.57 -10.27 -6.97
N ALA A 92 -17.79 -9.75 -6.88
CA ALA A 92 -18.49 -9.11 -7.99
C ALA A 92 -17.74 -7.89 -8.52
N LEU A 93 -17.23 -7.03 -7.63
CA LEU A 93 -16.41 -5.87 -7.99
C LEU A 93 -15.11 -6.29 -8.69
N ASN A 94 -14.42 -7.32 -8.18
CA ASN A 94 -13.20 -7.81 -8.84
C ASN A 94 -13.49 -8.35 -10.25
N LEU A 95 -14.59 -9.08 -10.44
CA LEU A 95 -15.00 -9.55 -11.77
C LEU A 95 -15.36 -8.40 -12.70
N ALA A 96 -16.06 -7.38 -12.20
CA ALA A 96 -16.38 -6.18 -12.94
C ALA A 96 -15.11 -5.41 -13.34
N THR A 97 -14.13 -5.30 -12.45
CA THR A 97 -12.82 -4.67 -12.74
C THR A 97 -12.07 -5.43 -13.84
N VAL A 98 -12.07 -6.76 -13.80
CA VAL A 98 -11.44 -7.57 -14.87
C VAL A 98 -12.17 -7.37 -16.20
N ALA A 99 -13.50 -7.38 -16.20
CA ALA A 99 -14.29 -7.13 -17.41
C ALA A 99 -14.06 -5.72 -17.95
N TYR A 100 -13.98 -4.72 -17.08
CA TYR A 100 -13.67 -3.34 -17.44
C TYR A 100 -12.28 -3.22 -18.03
N ALA A 101 -11.26 -3.81 -17.38
CA ALA A 101 -9.90 -3.81 -17.89
C ALA A 101 -9.81 -4.46 -19.28
N PHE A 102 -10.51 -5.58 -19.48
CA PHE A 102 -10.54 -6.28 -20.76
C PHE A 102 -11.24 -5.47 -21.88
N ALA A 103 -12.32 -4.75 -21.56
CA ALA A 103 -13.12 -4.05 -22.56
C ALA A 103 -12.64 -2.61 -22.86
N PHE A 104 -12.12 -1.90 -21.86
CA PHE A 104 -11.90 -0.45 -21.93
C PHE A 104 -10.45 -0.01 -21.76
N VAL A 105 -9.54 -0.83 -21.25
CA VAL A 105 -8.14 -0.42 -21.09
C VAL A 105 -7.40 -0.68 -22.40
N PRO A 106 -6.98 0.38 -23.13
CA PRO A 106 -6.18 0.20 -24.32
C PRO A 106 -4.78 -0.28 -23.95
N GLU A 107 -4.17 -1.07 -24.82
CA GLU A 107 -2.78 -1.52 -24.66
C GLU A 107 -1.84 -0.29 -24.62
N SER A 108 -1.19 -0.02 -23.48
CA SER A 108 -0.23 1.10 -23.37
C SER A 108 1.08 0.83 -24.10
N VAL A 109 1.45 -0.45 -24.25
CA VAL A 109 2.74 -0.85 -24.84
C VAL A 109 2.63 -0.95 -26.36
N THR A 110 3.10 0.09 -27.04
CA THR A 110 3.13 0.16 -28.51
C THR A 110 4.25 -0.69 -29.13
N GLN A 111 5.27 -1.08 -28.37
CA GLN A 111 6.38 -1.92 -28.85
C GLN A 111 6.22 -3.39 -28.42
N LYS A 112 5.75 -4.24 -29.33
CA LYS A 112 5.75 -5.70 -29.17
C LYS A 112 7.16 -6.28 -29.30
N GLY A 113 7.95 -6.16 -28.24
CA GLY A 113 9.07 -7.10 -28.03
C GLY A 113 8.53 -8.49 -27.64
N PRO A 114 9.28 -9.59 -27.85
CA PRO A 114 8.85 -10.92 -27.44
C PRO A 114 8.76 -11.02 -25.91
N SER A 115 7.63 -10.66 -25.34
CA SER A 115 7.36 -10.76 -23.90
C SER A 115 7.07 -12.20 -23.54
N LYS A 116 8.08 -12.89 -22.97
CA LYS A 116 7.88 -14.21 -22.37
C LYS A 116 7.29 -14.01 -20.98
N LEU A 117 6.18 -14.71 -20.68
CA LEU A 117 5.48 -14.72 -19.38
C LEU A 117 6.42 -14.98 -18.18
N PHE A 118 7.51 -15.72 -18.40
CA PHE A 118 8.61 -15.90 -17.46
C PHE A 118 9.92 -15.41 -18.08
N THR A 119 10.11 -14.09 -18.16
CA THR A 119 11.38 -13.52 -18.58
C THR A 119 12.32 -13.43 -17.39
N THR A 120 13.17 -14.45 -17.24
CA THR A 120 14.29 -14.45 -16.28
C THR A 120 15.28 -13.30 -16.51
N GLU A 121 15.19 -12.59 -17.63
CA GLU A 121 16.02 -11.41 -17.90
C GLU A 121 15.71 -10.22 -17.00
N HIS A 122 14.47 -10.02 -16.52
CA HIS A 122 14.18 -8.95 -15.55
C HIS A 122 14.83 -9.26 -14.20
N TYR A 123 14.66 -10.49 -13.71
CA TYR A 123 15.31 -10.94 -12.48
C TYR A 123 16.84 -10.92 -12.61
N ARG A 124 17.37 -11.31 -13.79
CA ARG A 124 18.80 -11.24 -14.11
C ARG A 124 19.30 -9.81 -14.25
N SER A 125 18.48 -8.86 -14.68
CA SER A 125 18.83 -7.44 -14.78
C SER A 125 18.86 -6.78 -13.41
N VAL A 126 17.90 -7.10 -12.53
CA VAL A 126 17.92 -6.70 -11.11
C VAL A 126 19.15 -7.32 -10.43
N TYR A 127 19.36 -8.62 -10.59
CA TYR A 127 20.55 -9.30 -10.06
C TYR A 127 21.85 -8.67 -10.61
N ARG A 128 21.90 -8.37 -11.91
CA ARG A 128 23.05 -7.70 -12.55
C ARG A 128 23.24 -6.27 -12.05
N LEU A 129 22.19 -5.55 -11.67
CA LEU A 129 22.30 -4.24 -11.01
C LEU A 129 22.98 -4.39 -9.64
N TYR A 130 22.58 -5.39 -8.84
CA TYR A 130 23.23 -5.71 -7.56
C TYR A 130 24.65 -6.28 -7.71
N THR A 131 24.95 -6.99 -8.81
CA THR A 131 26.26 -7.65 -8.99
C THR A 131 27.25 -6.90 -9.89
N ARG A 132 26.82 -5.93 -10.71
CA ARG A 132 27.66 -5.25 -11.74
C ARG A 132 27.83 -3.75 -11.50
N GLY A 133 27.41 -3.21 -10.36
CA GLY A 133 27.83 -1.87 -9.92
C GLY A 133 29.35 -1.82 -9.81
N GLN A 134 29.99 -0.99 -10.65
CA GLN A 134 31.43 -1.03 -10.91
C GLN A 134 32.33 -0.64 -9.72
N GLU A 135 31.78 -0.23 -8.57
CA GLU A 135 32.53 0.08 -7.36
C GLU A 135 31.94 -0.57 -6.10
N ALA A 136 32.81 -1.16 -5.27
CA ALA A 136 32.43 -1.86 -4.04
C ALA A 136 31.64 -0.97 -3.05
N VAL A 137 31.86 0.36 -3.09
CA VAL A 137 31.18 1.36 -2.26
C VAL A 137 29.73 1.57 -2.70
N CYS A 138 29.44 1.61 -4.00
CA CYS A 138 28.06 1.70 -4.52
C CYS A 138 27.24 0.45 -4.19
N ARG A 139 27.85 -0.74 -4.23
CA ARG A 139 27.16 -1.99 -3.88
C ARG A 139 26.70 -2.03 -2.42
N HIS A 140 27.56 -1.62 -1.48
CA HIS A 140 27.19 -1.60 -0.06
C HIS A 140 26.06 -0.60 0.19
N ARG A 141 26.11 0.59 -0.43
CA ARG A 141 25.05 1.60 -0.33
C ARG A 141 23.71 1.10 -0.91
N LEU A 142 23.73 0.44 -2.07
CA LEU A 142 22.53 -0.11 -2.68
C LEU A 142 21.93 -1.25 -1.84
N CYS A 143 22.76 -2.17 -1.34
CA CYS A 143 22.30 -3.23 -0.44
C CYS A 143 21.74 -2.68 0.87
N LEU A 144 22.38 -1.67 1.47
CA LEU A 144 21.85 -1.00 2.66
C LEU A 144 20.50 -0.35 2.41
N PHE A 145 20.34 0.32 1.25
CA PHE A 145 19.07 0.95 0.87
C PHE A 145 17.97 -0.07 0.59
N ALA A 146 18.30 -1.17 -0.08
CA ALA A 146 17.36 -2.27 -0.30
C ALA A 146 16.92 -2.93 1.00
N LEU A 147 17.87 -3.14 1.93
CA LEU A 147 17.61 -3.68 3.24
C LEU A 147 16.75 -2.72 4.08
N SER A 148 17.03 -1.41 4.05
CA SER A 148 16.23 -0.44 4.78
C SER A 148 14.79 -0.38 4.26
N LEU A 149 14.59 -0.37 2.93
CA LEU A 149 13.26 -0.45 2.32
C LEU A 149 12.54 -1.74 2.71
N PHE A 150 13.23 -2.88 2.66
CA PHE A 150 12.65 -4.16 3.06
C PHE A 150 12.18 -4.15 4.52
N VAL A 151 13.00 -3.62 5.43
CA VAL A 151 12.65 -3.49 6.85
C VAL A 151 11.44 -2.56 7.03
N VAL A 152 11.45 -1.38 6.41
CA VAL A 152 10.35 -0.40 6.52
C VAL A 152 9.03 -1.00 6.00
N VAL A 153 9.04 -1.65 4.84
CA VAL A 153 7.85 -2.28 4.26
C VAL A 153 7.35 -3.41 5.16
N THR A 154 8.25 -4.27 5.65
CA THR A 154 7.89 -5.39 6.54
C THR A 154 7.25 -4.89 7.83
N VAL A 155 7.85 -3.87 8.46
CA VAL A 155 7.29 -3.23 9.66
C VAL A 155 5.93 -2.60 9.35
N HIS A 156 5.78 -1.94 8.20
CA HIS A 156 4.52 -1.30 7.82
C HIS A 156 3.37 -2.30 7.69
N PHE A 157 3.57 -3.39 6.94
CA PHE A 157 2.54 -4.42 6.80
C PHE A 157 2.31 -5.17 8.11
N GLY A 158 3.38 -5.53 8.83
CA GLY A 158 3.27 -6.25 10.10
C GLY A 158 2.53 -5.47 11.19
N VAL A 159 2.77 -4.16 11.28
CA VAL A 159 2.07 -3.29 12.24
C VAL A 159 0.57 -3.22 11.92
N LYS A 160 0.17 -3.12 10.65
CA LYS A 160 -1.25 -3.09 10.27
C LYS A 160 -1.99 -4.37 10.68
N ASP A 161 -1.38 -5.52 10.44
CA ASP A 161 -1.98 -6.82 10.80
C ASP A 161 -2.09 -6.99 12.32
N ILE A 162 -1.07 -6.56 13.08
CA ILE A 162 -1.04 -6.67 14.54
C ILE A 162 -1.97 -5.64 15.21
N LEU A 163 -2.07 -4.43 14.68
CA LEU A 163 -2.90 -3.36 15.25
C LEU A 163 -4.37 -3.76 15.32
N ILE A 164 -4.91 -4.40 14.28
CA ILE A 164 -6.31 -4.87 14.31
C ILE A 164 -6.52 -5.90 15.43
N LEU A 165 -5.56 -6.80 15.64
CA LEU A 165 -5.62 -7.78 16.74
C LEU A 165 -5.50 -7.11 18.11
N PHE A 166 -4.68 -6.07 18.21
CA PHE A 166 -4.51 -5.29 19.43
C PHE A 166 -5.78 -4.49 19.78
N GLU A 167 -6.44 -3.89 18.79
CA GLU A 167 -7.72 -3.18 18.95
C GLU A 167 -8.85 -4.11 19.40
N LEU A 168 -8.85 -5.36 18.92
CA LEU A 168 -9.80 -6.40 19.33
C LEU A 168 -9.51 -6.97 20.73
N SER A 169 -8.27 -6.87 21.21
CA SER A 169 -7.83 -7.46 22.47
C SER A 169 -8.10 -6.54 23.68
N SER A 170 -8.15 -7.13 24.89
CA SER A 170 -8.14 -6.35 26.14
C SER A 170 -6.81 -5.59 26.24
N PRO A 171 -6.79 -4.28 26.56
CA PRO A 171 -7.81 -3.47 27.26
C PRO A 171 -8.76 -2.60 26.40
N LEU A 172 -8.60 -2.52 25.07
CA LEU A 172 -9.42 -1.62 24.23
C LEU A 172 -10.78 -2.22 23.85
N CYS A 173 -10.86 -3.52 23.61
CA CYS A 173 -12.11 -4.25 23.27
C CYS A 173 -12.99 -3.53 22.23
N TRP A 174 -12.39 -3.04 21.15
CA TRP A 174 -13.13 -2.30 20.12
C TRP A 174 -14.10 -3.20 19.37
N GLN A 175 -15.31 -2.67 19.12
CA GLN A 175 -16.24 -3.29 18.19
C GLN A 175 -15.85 -2.94 16.75
N SER A 176 -16.34 -3.73 15.79
CA SER A 176 -16.05 -3.57 14.35
C SER A 176 -16.28 -2.15 13.83
N ASP A 177 -17.22 -1.41 14.43
CA ASP A 177 -17.53 -0.02 14.09
C ASP A 177 -16.36 0.93 14.41
N LEU A 178 -15.78 0.78 15.60
CA LEU A 178 -14.69 1.64 16.08
C LEU A 178 -13.38 1.36 15.35
N ILE A 179 -13.14 0.09 15.01
CA ILE A 179 -12.04 -0.34 14.13
C ILE A 179 -12.21 0.30 12.74
N GLY A 180 -13.42 0.27 12.19
CA GLY A 180 -13.75 0.93 10.92
C GLY A 180 -13.48 2.44 10.94
N TYR A 181 -13.86 3.14 12.01
CA TYR A 181 -13.54 4.56 12.19
C TYR A 181 -12.03 4.79 12.36
N GLY A 182 -11.33 3.95 13.12
CA GLY A 182 -9.88 4.01 13.28
C GLY A 182 -9.12 3.87 11.96
N SER A 183 -9.51 2.90 11.13
CA SER A 183 -8.94 2.72 9.79
C SER A 183 -9.33 3.86 8.84
N ALA A 184 -10.54 4.41 8.97
CA ALA A 184 -10.95 5.57 8.17
C ALA A 184 -10.09 6.81 8.45
N VAL A 185 -9.74 7.05 9.72
CA VAL A 185 -8.79 8.10 10.11
C VAL A 185 -7.43 7.86 9.46
N GLU A 186 -6.93 6.62 9.47
CA GLU A 186 -5.66 6.27 8.82
C GLU A 186 -5.68 6.56 7.31
N HIS A 187 -6.77 6.24 6.61
CA HIS A 187 -6.92 6.53 5.18
C HIS A 187 -7.09 8.04 4.87
N LEU A 188 -7.76 8.80 5.74
CA LEU A 188 -7.80 10.27 5.65
C LEU A 188 -6.41 10.88 5.85
N THR A 189 -5.67 10.30 6.77
CA THR A 189 -4.30 10.67 7.07
C THR A 189 -3.38 10.43 5.89
N TYR A 190 -3.56 9.31 5.20
CA TYR A 190 -2.91 9.03 3.92
C TYR A 190 -3.20 10.12 2.87
N LEU A 191 -4.48 10.47 2.67
CA LEU A 191 -4.91 11.47 1.68
C LEU A 191 -4.26 12.82 1.92
N SER A 192 -4.24 13.26 3.17
CA SER A 192 -3.81 14.60 3.50
C SER A 192 -2.29 14.74 3.68
N SER A 193 -1.57 13.62 3.82
CA SER A 193 -0.11 13.59 3.62
C SER A 193 0.32 14.04 2.22
N LEU A 194 -0.49 13.79 1.18
CA LEU A 194 -0.21 14.24 -0.19
C LEU A 194 -0.26 15.76 -0.31
N LEU A 195 -1.24 16.38 0.36
CA LEU A 195 -1.36 17.84 0.45
C LEU A 195 -0.22 18.43 1.30
N GLY A 196 0.11 17.77 2.42
CA GLY A 196 1.21 18.16 3.29
C GLY A 196 2.57 18.13 2.60
N LEU A 197 2.83 17.11 1.76
CA LEU A 197 4.04 17.03 0.94
C LEU A 197 4.16 18.21 -0.01
N LYS A 198 3.10 18.52 -0.76
CA LYS A 198 3.12 19.67 -1.68
C LYS A 198 3.35 21.00 -0.96
N ALA A 199 2.76 21.18 0.23
CA ALA A 199 3.00 22.38 1.04
C ALA A 199 4.44 22.44 1.58
N MET A 200 4.98 21.32 2.08
CA MET A 200 6.32 21.27 2.64
C MET A 200 7.43 21.38 1.60
N GLN A 201 7.21 20.87 0.38
CA GLN A 201 8.14 21.01 -0.75
C GLN A 201 8.36 22.47 -1.19
N VAL A 202 7.44 23.38 -0.85
CA VAL A 202 7.62 24.83 -1.09
C VAL A 202 8.66 25.42 -0.13
N CYS A 203 8.82 24.83 1.06
CA CYS A 203 9.60 25.42 2.15
C CYS A 203 10.88 24.64 2.51
N LEU A 204 10.96 23.34 2.19
CA LEU A 204 12.00 22.43 2.68
C LEU A 204 12.62 21.61 1.53
N GLN A 205 13.91 21.27 1.66
CA GLN A 205 14.58 20.36 0.73
C GLN A 205 14.11 18.91 0.91
N ASP A 206 14.12 18.13 -0.17
CA ASP A 206 13.67 16.73 -0.21
C ASP A 206 14.31 15.85 0.89
N SER A 207 15.58 16.08 1.23
CA SER A 207 16.29 15.34 2.29
C SER A 207 15.67 15.53 3.68
N TRP A 208 15.28 16.76 4.03
CA TRP A 208 14.68 17.06 5.33
C TRP A 208 13.27 16.49 5.45
N ILE A 209 12.52 16.47 4.35
CA ILE A 209 11.18 15.87 4.29
C ILE A 209 11.26 14.36 4.58
N ALA A 210 12.27 13.68 4.03
CA ALA A 210 12.50 12.26 4.28
C ALA A 210 12.85 11.98 5.76
N GLU A 211 13.74 12.78 6.35
CA GLU A 211 14.13 12.65 7.77
C GLU A 211 12.96 12.92 8.72
N ILE A 212 12.17 13.98 8.48
CA ILE A 212 10.98 14.31 9.27
C ILE A 212 9.97 13.15 9.21
N GLY A 213 9.70 12.61 8.02
CA GLY A 213 8.79 11.48 7.85
C GLY A 213 9.25 10.22 8.60
N LEU A 214 10.56 9.96 8.67
CA LEU A 214 11.11 8.82 9.39
C LEU A 214 11.00 9.02 10.92
N LEU A 215 11.31 10.21 11.42
CA LEU A 215 11.19 10.55 12.85
C LEU A 215 9.73 10.44 13.33
N SER A 216 8.78 10.90 12.54
CA SER A 216 7.37 10.79 12.84
C SER A 216 6.84 9.37 12.72
N ASN A 217 7.34 8.57 11.78
CA ASN A 217 7.08 7.13 11.75
C ASN A 217 7.49 6.46 13.07
N MET A 218 8.70 6.77 13.57
CA MET A 218 9.20 6.28 14.85
C MET A 218 8.31 6.74 16.01
N ALA A 219 7.95 8.02 16.08
CA ALA A 219 7.06 8.57 17.10
C ALA A 219 5.68 7.87 17.08
N GLY A 220 5.13 7.60 15.90
CA GLY A 220 3.89 6.83 15.74
C GLY A 220 4.03 5.40 16.26
N LEU A 221 5.13 4.71 15.97
CA LEU A 221 5.37 3.34 16.47
C LEU A 221 5.47 3.30 18.00
N VAL A 222 6.16 4.29 18.59
CA VAL A 222 6.27 4.44 20.05
C VAL A 222 4.92 4.77 20.67
N THR A 223 4.11 5.60 20.00
CA THR A 223 2.76 5.92 20.49
C THR A 223 1.87 4.68 20.47
N PHE A 224 1.95 3.84 19.44
CA PHE A 224 1.23 2.57 19.37
C PHE A 224 1.68 1.57 20.43
N SER A 225 2.97 1.51 20.77
CA SER A 225 3.46 0.57 21.79
C SER A 225 2.99 0.91 23.21
N VAL A 226 2.75 2.19 23.49
CA VAL A 226 2.26 2.68 24.80
C VAL A 226 0.73 2.86 24.79
N ALA A 227 0.05 2.51 23.69
CA ALA A 227 -1.37 2.79 23.54
C ALA A 227 -2.26 1.92 24.44
N ALA A 228 -2.56 2.41 25.65
CA ALA A 228 -3.47 1.75 26.60
C ALA A 228 -4.93 2.22 26.49
N THR A 229 -5.19 3.35 25.80
CA THR A 229 -6.51 3.99 25.71
C THR A 229 -6.88 4.25 24.26
N SER A 230 -8.18 4.25 23.94
CA SER A 230 -8.68 4.56 22.59
C SER A 230 -8.14 5.90 22.05
N SER A 231 -8.08 6.94 22.88
CA SER A 231 -7.60 8.27 22.46
C SER A 231 -6.13 8.24 22.03
N VAL A 232 -5.26 7.53 22.75
CA VAL A 232 -3.84 7.43 22.37
C VAL A 232 -3.64 6.58 21.12
N MET A 233 -4.54 5.63 20.85
CA MET A 233 -4.56 4.89 19.59
C MET A 233 -4.92 5.80 18.40
N PHE A 234 -5.96 6.62 18.53
CA PHE A 234 -6.31 7.61 17.51
C PHE A 234 -5.20 8.65 17.30
N THR A 235 -4.59 9.14 18.37
CA THR A 235 -3.43 10.03 18.28
C THR A 235 -2.26 9.33 17.59
N GLY A 236 -1.98 8.07 17.89
CA GLY A 236 -0.95 7.29 17.20
C GLY A 236 -1.19 7.17 15.70
N LYS A 237 -2.44 6.91 15.27
CA LYS A 237 -2.83 6.88 13.85
C LYS A 237 -2.72 8.25 13.18
N ALA A 238 -3.08 9.31 13.90
CA ALA A 238 -2.97 10.68 13.41
C ALA A 238 -1.52 11.22 13.39
N VAL A 239 -0.65 10.76 14.30
CA VAL A 239 0.77 11.15 14.36
C VAL A 239 1.61 10.33 13.39
N ALA A 240 1.26 9.06 13.15
CA ALA A 240 1.85 8.22 12.11
C ALA A 240 1.62 8.74 10.66
N TRP A 241 1.02 9.92 10.52
CA TRP A 241 0.74 10.66 9.30
C TRP A 241 1.89 10.79 8.32
N GLU A 242 3.09 11.07 8.81
CA GLU A 242 4.22 11.37 7.93
C GLU A 242 4.88 10.09 7.37
N ARG A 243 4.43 8.89 7.78
CA ARG A 243 4.80 7.61 7.15
C ARG A 243 4.53 7.60 5.65
N CYS A 244 3.44 8.26 5.26
CA CYS A 244 3.02 8.34 3.87
C CYS A 244 3.85 9.35 3.07
N MET A 245 4.48 10.31 3.76
CA MET A 245 5.38 11.27 3.10
C MET A 245 6.65 10.59 2.57
N PHE A 246 7.13 9.53 3.22
CA PHE A 246 8.30 8.78 2.74
C PHE A 246 8.01 7.97 1.46
N THR A 247 6.85 7.29 1.42
CA THR A 247 6.41 6.56 0.21
C THR A 247 6.05 7.49 -0.95
N ASN A 248 5.40 8.62 -0.67
CA ASN A 248 4.99 9.59 -1.68
C ASN A 248 6.13 10.56 -2.07
N GLY A 249 7.14 10.74 -1.21
CA GLY A 249 8.36 11.48 -1.51
C GLY A 249 9.17 10.81 -2.63
N HIS A 250 9.19 9.48 -2.69
CA HIS A 250 9.75 8.76 -3.82
C HIS A 250 9.07 9.09 -5.14
N VAL A 251 7.72 9.20 -5.15
CA VAL A 251 6.97 9.64 -6.34
C VAL A 251 7.36 11.04 -6.76
N ALA A 252 7.58 11.96 -5.81
CA ALA A 252 7.99 13.32 -6.10
C ALA A 252 9.46 13.43 -6.56
N THR A 253 10.37 12.55 -6.11
CA THR A 253 11.76 12.53 -6.62
C THR A 253 11.87 12.15 -8.11
N TRP A 254 10.83 11.54 -8.69
CA TRP A 254 10.76 11.35 -10.14
C TRP A 254 10.51 12.65 -10.93
N ASP A 255 10.06 13.71 -10.27
CA ASP A 255 9.78 15.03 -10.84
C ASP A 255 11.09 15.81 -11.10
N ASN A 256 12.10 15.61 -10.24
CA ASN A 256 13.31 16.42 -10.21
C ASN A 256 14.41 15.97 -11.19
N GLY A 257 14.08 15.57 -12.43
CA GLY A 257 14.99 15.55 -13.59
C GLY A 257 16.31 14.74 -13.52
N ASN A 258 16.73 14.24 -12.36
CA ASN A 258 17.92 13.44 -12.16
C ASN A 258 17.54 11.97 -12.30
N ALA A 259 17.16 11.60 -13.52
CA ALA A 259 17.23 10.21 -14.01
C ALA A 259 18.70 9.77 -14.22
N GLY A 260 19.61 10.25 -13.38
CA GLY A 260 21.05 10.05 -13.47
C GLY A 260 21.62 10.16 -12.07
N LEU A 261 21.52 9.07 -11.31
CA LEU A 261 22.43 8.59 -10.26
C LEU A 261 21.69 7.51 -9.44
N LEU A 262 21.38 6.41 -10.11
CA LEU A 262 21.54 5.07 -9.54
C LEU A 262 22.89 4.52 -10.00
#